data_AF-A0AAU8BYP7-F1
#
_entry.id   AF-A0AAU8BYP7-F1
#
_cell.length_a   1.000
_cell.length_b   1.000
_cell.length_c   1.000
_cell.angle_alpha   90.00
_cell.angle_beta   90.00
_cell.angle_gamma   90.00
#
_symmetry.space_group_name_H-M   'P 1'
#
loop_
_entity.id
_entity.type
_entity.pdbx_description
1 polymer ?
#
loop_
_entity_poly.entity_id
_entity_poly.type
_entity_poly.pdbx_seq_one_letter_code
_entity_poly.pdbx_strand_id
1 'polypeptide(L)'
;MSARGTAVVAAARGWIGTPYVHQAARKGAGCDCLGLLRGIWREVVGEEPEAIPSYSMDWSEPQGDERLWRAALRHLSPKVLIDEAPGDVLLFRMRSGSVAKHLGVAAEVGAQASFIHGYSGHGVTESPLSLPWRRRIVARFEFPAEAI
;
A
#
# COMPACT_ATOMS: atom_id res chain seq x y z
N MET A 1 -2.88 18.74 2.06
CA MET A 1 -1.90 17.63 2.05
C MET A 1 -0.90 17.88 3.17
N SER A 2 -0.69 16.93 4.08
CA SER A 2 0.28 17.08 5.17
C SER A 2 1.72 16.95 4.64
N ALA A 3 2.72 17.42 5.41
CA ALA A 3 4.12 17.23 5.06
C ALA A 3 4.46 15.73 4.92
N ARG A 4 3.90 14.88 5.78
CA ARG A 4 4.04 13.42 5.72
C ARG A 4 3.45 12.85 4.44
N GLY A 5 2.22 13.22 4.09
CA GLY A 5 1.57 12.74 2.85
C GLY A 5 2.37 13.12 1.61
N THR A 6 2.91 14.34 1.56
CA THR A 6 3.78 14.81 0.48
C THR A 6 5.03 13.94 0.33
N ALA A 7 5.71 13.65 1.45
CA ALA A 7 6.90 12.80 1.45
C ALA A 7 6.59 11.36 1.01
N VAL A 8 5.47 10.80 1.47
CA VAL A 8 5.00 9.47 1.09
C VAL A 8 4.73 9.38 -0.42
N VAL A 9 4.03 10.36 -1.00
CA VAL A 9 3.76 10.37 -2.45
C VAL A 9 5.06 10.53 -3.24
N ALA A 10 5.96 11.41 -2.82
CA ALA A 10 7.25 11.60 -3.48
C ALA A 10 8.09 10.32 -3.45
N ALA A 11 8.18 9.66 -2.29
CA ALA A 11 8.84 8.37 -2.14
C ALA A 11 8.21 7.34 -3.08
N ALA A 12 6.89 7.15 -3.02
CA ALA A 12 6.15 6.20 -3.86
C ALA A 12 6.39 6.41 -5.36
N ARG A 13 6.36 7.67 -5.83
CA ARG A 13 6.65 8.01 -7.24
C ARG A 13 8.07 7.62 -7.65
N GLY A 14 9.04 7.75 -6.74
CA GLY A 14 10.41 7.29 -6.97
C GLY A 14 10.53 5.77 -7.18
N TRP A 15 9.56 4.96 -6.75
CA TRP A 15 9.57 3.51 -6.96
C TRP A 15 8.98 3.07 -8.29
N ILE A 16 8.30 3.96 -9.04
CA ILE A 16 7.69 3.64 -10.33
C ILE A 16 8.74 3.04 -11.28
N GLY A 17 8.37 1.94 -11.95
CA GLY A 17 9.27 1.16 -12.80
C GLY A 17 10.03 0.04 -12.08
N THR A 18 9.96 -0.05 -10.75
CA THR A 18 10.51 -1.22 -10.02
C THR A 18 9.75 -2.49 -10.43
N PRO A 19 10.42 -3.56 -10.91
CA PRO A 19 9.75 -4.80 -11.34
C PRO A 19 8.95 -5.48 -10.24
N TYR A 20 7.92 -6.24 -10.61
CA TYR A 20 7.17 -7.03 -9.62
C TYR A 20 7.95 -8.29 -9.26
N VAL A 21 8.35 -8.41 -7.99
CA VAL A 21 8.98 -9.62 -7.44
C VAL A 21 8.34 -9.90 -6.08
N HIS A 22 7.65 -11.04 -5.96
CA HIS A 22 6.94 -11.45 -4.75
C HIS A 22 7.89 -11.49 -3.54
N GLN A 23 7.46 -10.92 -2.40
CA GLN A 23 8.22 -10.75 -1.15
C GLN A 23 9.48 -9.86 -1.22
N ALA A 24 9.84 -9.33 -2.40
CA ALA A 24 10.96 -8.41 -2.52
C ALA A 24 10.57 -6.99 -2.07
N ALA A 25 11.56 -6.18 -1.68
CA ALA A 25 11.38 -4.79 -1.27
C ALA A 25 12.62 -3.96 -1.65
N ARG A 26 13.05 -4.00 -2.92
CA ARG A 26 14.25 -3.31 -3.41
C ARG A 26 13.92 -2.43 -4.62
N LYS A 27 14.08 -1.11 -4.44
CA LYS A 27 13.81 -0.09 -5.47
C LYS A 27 14.63 -0.37 -6.73
N GLY A 28 13.99 -0.35 -7.89
CA GLY A 28 14.60 -0.66 -9.19
C GLY A 28 14.93 -2.12 -9.45
N ALA A 29 14.93 -3.00 -8.43
CA ALA A 29 15.32 -4.41 -8.58
C ALA A 29 14.14 -5.38 -8.42
N GLY A 30 13.17 -5.06 -7.56
CA GLY A 30 12.00 -5.90 -7.36
C GLY A 30 11.21 -5.57 -6.10
N CYS A 31 9.89 -5.46 -6.22
CA CYS A 31 8.99 -5.48 -5.07
C CYS A 31 7.56 -5.93 -5.42
N ASP A 32 6.82 -6.41 -4.43
CA ASP A 32 5.37 -6.52 -4.53
C ASP A 32 4.65 -5.34 -3.86
N CYS A 33 3.33 -5.44 -3.64
CA CYS A 33 2.56 -4.34 -3.05
C CYS A 33 2.94 -4.04 -1.59
N LEU A 34 3.26 -5.06 -0.78
CA LEU A 34 3.77 -4.85 0.57
C LEU A 34 5.23 -4.39 0.53
N GLY A 35 6.03 -4.94 -0.36
CA GLY A 35 7.41 -4.55 -0.60
C GLY A 35 7.58 -3.08 -0.95
N LEU A 36 6.67 -2.53 -1.77
CA LEU A 36 6.59 -1.09 -2.04
C LEU A 36 6.34 -0.31 -0.75
N LEU A 37 5.35 -0.71 0.06
CA LEU A 37 4.99 -0.03 1.29
C LEU A 37 6.15 -0.04 2.31
N ARG A 38 6.82 -1.18 2.46
CA ARG A 38 8.05 -1.31 3.26
C ARG A 38 9.17 -0.42 2.72
N GLY A 39 9.25 -0.27 1.40
CA GLY A 39 10.17 0.63 0.73
C GLY A 39 9.99 2.08 1.13
N ILE A 40 8.75 2.54 1.03
CA ILE A 40 8.35 3.89 1.42
C ILE A 40 8.56 4.10 2.92
N TRP A 41 8.25 3.09 3.75
CA TRP A 41 8.51 3.15 5.19
C TRP A 41 9.99 3.46 5.48
N ARG A 42 10.92 2.78 4.81
CA ARG A 42 12.36 3.03 4.97
C ARG A 42 12.82 4.41 4.55
N GLU A 43 12.17 5.00 3.56
CA GLU A 43 12.51 6.34 3.07
C GLU A 43 11.89 7.45 3.93
N VAL A 44 10.74 7.21 4.54
CA VAL A 44 9.92 8.28 5.17
C VAL A 44 9.83 8.16 6.69
N VAL A 45 9.84 6.96 7.24
CA VAL A 45 9.74 6.71 8.70
C VAL A 45 11.08 6.29 9.28
N GLY A 46 11.80 5.36 8.64
CA GLY A 46 13.07 4.82 9.13
C GLY A 46 13.09 3.29 9.12
N GLU A 47 13.64 2.66 10.15
CA GLU A 47 13.72 1.20 10.23
C GLU A 47 12.32 0.55 10.19
N GLU A 48 12.22 -0.64 9.57
CA GLU A 48 10.96 -1.38 9.50
C GLU A 48 10.57 -1.92 10.89
N PRO A 49 9.28 -1.88 11.26
CA PRO A 49 8.84 -2.18 12.63
C PRO A 49 8.79 -3.68 12.94
N GLU A 50 8.80 -4.55 11.92
CA GLU A 50 8.80 -5.99 12.11
C GLU A 50 9.50 -6.72 10.96
N ALA A 51 10.12 -7.85 11.26
CA ALA A 51 10.56 -8.78 10.23
C ALA A 51 9.33 -9.42 9.56
N ILE A 52 9.28 -9.36 8.23
CA ILE A 52 8.14 -9.86 7.47
C ILE A 52 8.28 -11.39 7.28
N PRO A 53 7.34 -12.20 7.81
CA PRO A 53 7.34 -13.63 7.55
C PRO A 53 7.03 -13.90 6.08
N SER A 54 7.46 -15.05 5.54
CA SER A 54 7.05 -15.48 4.21
C SER A 54 5.53 -15.58 4.12
N TYR A 55 4.95 -15.05 3.05
CA TYR A 55 3.51 -15.12 2.75
C TYR A 55 3.26 -15.58 1.31
N SER A 56 2.16 -16.28 1.10
CA SER A 56 1.70 -16.68 -0.22
C SER A 56 1.07 -15.50 -0.97
N MET A 57 1.04 -15.57 -2.32
CA MET A 57 0.37 -14.55 -3.13
C MET A 57 -1.15 -14.46 -2.87
N ASP A 58 -1.75 -15.54 -2.38
CA ASP A 58 -3.17 -15.61 -2.03
C ASP A 58 -3.48 -15.14 -0.60
N TRP A 59 -2.48 -14.73 0.19
CA TRP A 59 -2.69 -14.13 1.52
C TRP A 59 -3.57 -14.94 2.49
N SER A 60 -3.41 -16.27 2.54
CA SER A 60 -4.25 -17.14 3.38
C SER A 60 -5.76 -17.05 3.06
N GLU A 61 -6.10 -16.71 1.81
CA GLU A 61 -7.48 -16.68 1.30
C GLU A 61 -8.30 -17.92 1.66
N PRO A 62 -7.79 -19.18 1.55
CA PRO A 62 -8.57 -20.36 1.89
C PRO A 62 -8.96 -20.43 3.38
N GLN A 63 -8.20 -19.78 4.26
CA GLN A 63 -8.49 -19.69 5.69
C GLN A 63 -9.32 -18.46 6.05
N GLY A 64 -9.54 -17.52 5.13
CA GLY A 64 -10.23 -16.26 5.40
C GLY A 64 -9.47 -15.34 6.37
N ASP A 65 -8.16 -15.52 6.51
CA ASP A 65 -7.38 -14.83 7.53
C ASP A 65 -6.88 -13.45 7.07
N GLU A 66 -7.42 -12.37 7.65
CA GLU A 66 -7.12 -10.97 7.31
C GLU A 66 -5.73 -10.50 7.80
N ARG A 67 -4.66 -11.24 7.45
CA ARG A 67 -3.30 -11.03 7.93
C ARG A 67 -2.75 -9.65 7.59
N LEU A 68 -2.90 -9.25 6.33
CA LEU A 68 -2.42 -7.95 5.85
C LEU A 68 -3.15 -6.80 6.55
N TRP A 69 -4.46 -6.93 6.74
CA TRP A 69 -5.24 -5.94 7.47
C TRP A 69 -4.76 -5.82 8.93
N ARG A 70 -4.62 -6.94 9.65
CA ARG A 70 -4.13 -6.90 11.04
C ARG A 70 -2.73 -6.31 11.14
N ALA A 71 -1.84 -6.57 10.17
CA ALA A 71 -0.53 -5.95 10.13
C ALA A 71 -0.62 -4.44 9.91
N ALA A 72 -1.47 -3.99 8.97
CA ALA A 72 -1.72 -2.57 8.76
C ALA A 72 -2.24 -1.87 10.03
N LEU A 73 -3.16 -2.49 10.78
CA LEU A 73 -3.68 -1.95 12.04
C LEU A 73 -2.63 -1.84 13.16
N ARG A 74 -1.59 -2.70 13.15
CA ARG A 74 -0.52 -2.63 14.15
C ARG A 74 0.46 -1.49 13.88
N HIS A 75 0.72 -1.20 12.60
CA HIS A 75 1.84 -0.35 12.18
C HIS A 75 1.43 0.99 11.55
N LEU A 76 0.19 1.12 11.09
CA LEU A 76 -0.31 2.34 10.45
C LEU A 76 -1.47 2.93 11.27
N SER A 77 -1.65 4.25 11.16
CA SER A 77 -2.75 4.95 11.82
C SER A 77 -4.04 4.85 10.99
N PRO A 78 -5.12 4.23 11.48
CA PRO A 78 -6.36 4.10 10.72
C PRO A 78 -7.01 5.45 10.46
N LYS A 79 -7.60 5.61 9.28
CA LYS A 79 -8.28 6.83 8.86
C LYS A 79 -9.71 6.56 8.42
N VAL A 80 -10.58 7.54 8.62
CA VAL A 80 -11.96 7.47 8.13
C VAL A 80 -11.94 7.41 6.60
N LEU A 81 -12.71 6.49 6.00
CA LEU A 81 -12.67 6.24 4.56
C LEU A 81 -12.97 7.46 3.67
N ILE A 82 -13.80 8.39 4.16
CA ILE A 82 -14.20 9.60 3.41
C ILE A 82 -13.18 10.73 3.49
N ASP A 83 -12.23 10.67 4.42
CA ASP A 83 -11.21 11.70 4.63
C ASP A 83 -10.03 11.44 3.69
N GLU A 84 -10.26 11.61 2.39
CA GLU A 84 -9.25 11.31 1.38
C GLU A 84 -8.10 12.31 1.40
N ALA A 85 -6.86 11.82 1.51
CA ALA A 85 -5.68 12.64 1.29
C ALA A 85 -4.60 11.94 0.45
N PRO A 86 -3.81 12.69 -0.32
CA PRO A 86 -2.57 12.17 -0.88
C PRO A 86 -1.64 11.63 0.21
N GLY A 87 -1.05 10.47 -0.04
CA GLY A 87 -0.22 9.72 0.90
C GLY A 87 -0.98 8.69 1.73
N ASP A 88 -2.31 8.66 1.68
CA ASP A 88 -3.10 7.61 2.33
C ASP A 88 -2.69 6.23 1.80
N VAL A 89 -2.47 5.28 2.70
CA VAL A 89 -2.34 3.86 2.37
C VAL A 89 -3.72 3.27 2.18
N LEU A 90 -3.96 2.70 1.01
CA LEU A 90 -5.22 2.09 0.61
C LEU A 90 -5.09 0.56 0.70
N LEU A 91 -5.99 -0.07 1.45
CA LEU A 91 -6.12 -1.52 1.51
C LEU A 91 -7.32 -1.98 0.68
N PHE A 92 -7.07 -2.93 -0.22
CA PHE A 92 -8.06 -3.41 -1.17
C PHE A 92 -8.44 -4.88 -0.94
N ARG A 93 -9.74 -5.14 -1.07
CA ARG A 93 -10.30 -6.48 -1.23
C ARG A 93 -10.67 -6.69 -2.70
N MET A 94 -9.93 -7.56 -3.37
CA MET A 94 -10.01 -7.69 -4.83
C MET A 94 -11.32 -8.36 -5.30
N ARG A 95 -11.88 -9.24 -4.47
CA ARG A 95 -13.12 -9.99 -4.74
C ARG A 95 -14.01 -10.00 -3.49
N SER A 96 -15.33 -9.92 -3.67
CA SER A 96 -16.27 -10.09 -2.56
C SER A 96 -16.09 -11.49 -1.92
N GLY A 97 -16.06 -11.54 -0.59
CA GLY A 97 -15.83 -12.77 0.17
C GLY A 97 -14.37 -13.22 0.26
N SER A 98 -13.41 -12.51 -0.35
CA SER A 98 -11.97 -12.75 -0.13
C SER A 98 -11.43 -11.91 1.02
N VAL A 99 -10.23 -12.23 1.49
CA VAL A 99 -9.49 -11.33 2.39
C VAL A 99 -9.00 -10.09 1.66
N ALA A 100 -8.64 -9.05 2.42
CA ALA A 100 -7.95 -7.88 1.89
C ALA A 100 -6.47 -8.21 1.67
N LYS A 101 -5.98 -7.98 0.44
CA LYS A 101 -4.70 -8.56 0.00
C LYS A 101 -3.89 -7.72 -0.98
N HIS A 102 -4.31 -6.49 -1.22
CA HIS A 102 -3.60 -5.58 -2.12
C HIS A 102 -3.49 -4.20 -1.47
N LEU A 103 -2.33 -3.56 -1.64
CA LEU A 103 -2.00 -2.25 -1.09
C LEU A 103 -1.66 -1.26 -2.19
N GLY A 104 -1.90 0.01 -1.92
CA GLY A 104 -1.40 1.11 -2.72
C GLY A 104 -1.36 2.40 -1.91
N VAL A 105 -0.77 3.44 -2.48
CA VAL A 105 -0.69 4.78 -1.88
C VAL A 105 -1.47 5.75 -2.76
N ALA A 106 -2.42 6.49 -2.20
CA ALA A 106 -3.12 7.55 -2.92
C ALA A 106 -2.11 8.63 -3.34
N ALA A 107 -2.01 8.91 -4.63
CA ALA A 107 -1.12 9.95 -5.16
C ALA A 107 -1.88 11.26 -5.38
N GLU A 108 -3.03 11.18 -6.05
CA GLU A 108 -3.97 12.29 -6.22
C GLU A 108 -5.36 11.89 -5.67
N VAL A 109 -6.16 12.86 -5.25
CA VAL A 109 -7.54 12.66 -4.75
C VAL A 109 -8.57 13.47 -5.54
N GLY A 110 -9.86 13.25 -5.29
CA GLY A 110 -10.94 13.94 -5.99
C GLY A 110 -11.11 13.49 -7.45
N ALA A 111 -11.37 14.44 -8.36
CA ALA A 111 -11.73 14.16 -9.75
C ALA A 111 -10.62 13.50 -10.57
N GLN A 112 -9.36 13.76 -10.23
CA GLN A 112 -8.17 13.20 -10.90
C GLN A 112 -7.47 12.14 -10.04
N ALA A 113 -8.23 11.44 -9.20
CA ALA A 113 -7.64 10.54 -8.21
C ALA A 113 -6.80 9.44 -8.87
N SER A 114 -5.62 9.22 -8.30
CA SER A 114 -4.65 8.21 -8.73
C SER A 114 -4.04 7.53 -7.52
N PHE A 115 -3.42 6.37 -7.72
CA PHE A 115 -2.73 5.65 -6.68
C PHE A 115 -1.54 4.86 -7.24
N ILE A 116 -0.52 4.69 -6.41
CA ILE A 116 0.72 4.00 -6.76
C ILE A 116 0.73 2.65 -6.06
N HIS A 117 1.00 1.59 -6.81
CA HIS A 117 1.01 0.22 -6.28
C HIS A 117 1.98 -0.68 -7.03
N GLY A 118 2.49 -1.71 -6.34
CA GLY A 118 3.17 -2.83 -7.00
C GLY A 118 2.14 -3.77 -7.61
N TYR A 119 2.09 -3.84 -8.95
CA TYR A 119 1.08 -4.59 -9.69
C TYR A 119 1.69 -5.82 -10.35
N SER A 120 1.12 -7.00 -10.06
CA SER A 120 1.59 -8.27 -10.60
C SER A 120 1.61 -8.25 -12.13
N GLY A 121 2.68 -8.77 -12.72
CA GLY A 121 2.92 -8.77 -14.17
C GLY A 121 3.37 -7.43 -14.76
N HIS A 122 3.50 -6.37 -13.96
CA HIS A 122 3.88 -5.02 -14.45
C HIS A 122 5.05 -4.43 -13.64
N GLY A 123 4.94 -4.40 -12.31
CA GLY A 123 5.84 -3.65 -11.42
C GLY A 123 5.12 -2.50 -10.73
N VAL A 124 5.89 -1.57 -10.17
CA VAL A 124 5.33 -0.37 -9.53
C VAL A 124 4.86 0.61 -10.59
N THR A 125 3.60 1.00 -10.52
CA THR A 125 2.96 1.92 -11.46
C THR A 125 2.02 2.88 -10.74
N GLU A 126 1.73 4.02 -11.36
CA GLU A 126 0.65 4.93 -10.96
C GLU A 126 -0.58 4.66 -11.85
N SER A 127 -1.70 4.31 -11.23
CA SER A 127 -2.94 3.98 -11.92
C SER A 127 -4.06 4.97 -11.54
N PRO A 128 -5.02 5.23 -12.44
CA PRO A 128 -6.24 5.95 -12.06
C PRO A 128 -7.00 5.22 -10.94
N LEU A 129 -7.36 5.94 -9.88
CA LEU A 129 -8.21 5.42 -8.80
C LEU A 129 -9.68 5.51 -9.21
N SER A 130 -10.02 4.77 -10.26
CA SER A 130 -11.35 4.74 -10.87
C SER A 130 -12.41 4.12 -9.95
N LEU A 131 -13.70 4.29 -10.28
CA LEU A 131 -14.80 3.74 -9.48
C LEU A 131 -14.68 2.24 -9.18
N PRO A 132 -14.30 1.35 -10.13
CA PRO A 132 -14.07 -0.05 -9.83
C PRO A 132 -12.99 -0.30 -8.77
N TRP A 133 -11.91 0.49 -8.75
CA TRP A 133 -10.89 0.40 -7.71
C TRP A 133 -11.40 0.95 -6.38
N ARG A 134 -12.06 2.13 -6.39
CA ARG A 134 -12.63 2.76 -5.20
C ARG A 134 -13.59 1.83 -4.44
N ARG A 135 -14.44 1.09 -5.16
CA ARG A 135 -15.38 0.12 -4.57
C ARG A 135 -14.69 -1.06 -3.85
N ARG A 136 -13.40 -1.29 -4.09
CA ARG A 136 -12.62 -2.36 -3.47
C ARG A 136 -11.83 -1.89 -2.25
N ILE A 137 -11.80 -0.59 -1.97
CA ILE A 137 -11.12 -0.04 -0.78
C ILE A 137 -11.94 -0.46 0.45
N VAL A 138 -11.27 -1.12 1.38
CA VAL A 138 -11.89 -1.61 2.62
C VAL A 138 -11.33 -0.93 3.86
N ALA A 139 -10.15 -0.32 3.76
CA ALA A 139 -9.57 0.51 4.81
C ALA A 139 -8.62 1.56 4.21
N ARG A 140 -8.42 2.64 4.97
CA ARG A 140 -7.42 3.67 4.73
C ARG A 140 -6.58 3.87 5.98
N PHE A 141 -5.31 4.18 5.76
CA PHE A 141 -4.37 4.45 6.84
C PHE A 141 -3.41 5.57 6.48
N GLU A 142 -2.76 6.12 7.49
CA GLU A 142 -1.62 7.01 7.36
C GLU A 142 -0.37 6.33 7.91
N PHE A 143 0.79 6.68 7.35
CA PHE A 143 2.06 6.33 7.97
C PHE A 143 2.20 7.07 9.30
N PRO A 144 2.77 6.43 10.34
CA PRO A 144 3.00 7.10 11.62
C PRO A 144 4.03 8.23 11.48
N ALA A 145 4.00 9.18 12.42
CA ALA A 145 4.95 10.29 12.45
C ALA A 145 6.36 9.85 12.84
N GLU A 146 6.47 8.84 13.69
CA GLU A 146 7.72 8.29 14.22
C GLU A 146 7.69 6.76 14.11
N ALA A 147 8.86 6.11 14.09
CA ALA A 147 8.93 4.66 14.20
C ALA A 147 8.40 4.22 15.58
N ILE A 148 7.61 3.15 15.60
CA ILE A 148 7.02 2.57 16.82
C ILE A 148 8.03 1.64 17.49
#